data_AF-A0A974WKV2-F1
#
_entry.id   AF-A0A974WKV2-F1
#
_cell.length_a   1.000
_cell.length_b   1.000
_cell.length_c   1.000
_cell.angle_alpha   90.00
_cell.angle_beta   90.00
_cell.angle_gamma   90.00
#
_symmetry.space_group_name_H-M   'P 1'
#
loop_
_entity.id
_entity.type
_entity.pdbx_description
1 polymer ?
#
loop_
_entity_poly.entity_id
_entity_poly.type
_entity_poly.pdbx_seq_one_letter_code
_entity_poly.pdbx_strand_id
1 'polypeptide(L)'
;MKKIKSLLLSPIILAPVAIAAGCGAQKNAENSSDKTKQLKAEYINFKNEWDSFSNKLTQSRQDFFNQYSKINDFVVNLKEFSNDVKEKDSNKNLKADAFLKNGKQKEDANKEALKVFEEWFSEGKKGTKFLNFFNNSVAIIEDAETQIDTNLVKIKTNGTELTEFSTFFETLNNKEINDSDLQRNLKKVYSFLATTIFDKDEKHDHAHGHHDEDGANHGGNLNEHTHSHAIINIIKTALHENEESIEEIEELKSFKDKFVFFNDTYQQKIKDFITENFDDNKIQSLTNFIEEAEKELMTIEDQFTNQVMKPLKNMVKILNLAEDQIFTK
;
A
#
# COMPACT_ATOMS: atom_id res chain seq x y z
N MET A 1 -4.28 -41.60 25.91
CA MET A 1 -3.94 -40.63 26.98
C MET A 1 -2.51 -40.13 26.76
N LYS A 2 -2.34 -38.94 26.16
CA LYS A 2 -1.03 -38.29 25.98
C LYS A 2 -1.01 -37.03 26.85
N LYS A 3 0.03 -36.89 27.66
CA LYS A 3 0.20 -35.85 28.69
C LYS A 3 0.38 -34.48 28.04
N ILE A 4 -0.50 -33.54 28.39
CA ILE A 4 -0.36 -32.11 28.10
C ILE A 4 0.74 -31.57 29.01
N LYS A 5 1.83 -31.06 28.42
CA LYS A 5 2.82 -30.27 29.15
C LYS A 5 2.27 -28.86 29.29
N SER A 6 1.93 -28.52 30.53
CA SER A 6 1.65 -27.17 31.04
C SER A 6 2.70 -26.17 30.54
N LEU A 7 2.29 -25.24 29.66
CA LEU A 7 3.03 -24.03 29.38
C LEU A 7 2.82 -23.09 30.58
N LEU A 8 3.90 -22.83 31.32
CA LEU A 8 3.94 -21.84 32.38
C LEU A 8 3.79 -20.44 31.76
N LEU A 9 2.68 -19.79 32.06
CA LEU A 9 2.51 -18.34 31.93
C LEU A 9 3.54 -17.65 32.83
N SER A 10 4.54 -17.01 32.24
CA SER A 10 5.41 -16.08 32.96
C SER A 10 4.64 -14.80 33.26
N PRO A 11 4.62 -14.31 34.52
CA PRO A 11 4.01 -13.04 34.83
C PRO A 11 4.88 -11.90 34.29
N ILE A 12 4.26 -10.98 33.57
CA ILE A 12 4.83 -9.66 33.24
C ILE A 12 4.96 -8.91 34.58
N ILE A 13 6.18 -8.85 35.11
CA ILE A 13 6.50 -8.02 36.27
C ILE A 13 6.61 -6.58 35.77
N LEU A 14 5.54 -5.80 35.93
CA LEU A 14 5.62 -4.34 35.95
C LEU A 14 6.40 -3.92 37.19
N ALA A 15 7.71 -3.74 37.05
CA ALA A 15 8.52 -3.15 38.09
C ALA A 15 8.21 -1.64 38.18
N PRO A 16 7.83 -1.10 39.34
CA PRO A 16 7.74 0.34 39.51
C PRO A 16 9.15 0.93 39.44
N VAL A 17 9.35 1.90 38.54
CA VAL A 17 10.56 2.71 38.48
C VAL A 17 10.60 3.59 39.73
N ALA A 18 11.25 3.10 40.78
CA ALA A 18 11.58 3.90 41.95
C ALA A 18 12.75 4.82 41.59
N ILE A 19 12.47 6.12 41.43
CA ILE A 19 13.51 7.16 41.33
C ILE A 19 14.13 7.29 42.74
N ALA A 20 15.26 6.64 42.97
CA ALA A 20 16.03 6.81 44.18
C ALA A 20 16.75 8.18 44.15
N ALA A 21 16.20 9.16 44.87
CA ALA A 21 16.90 10.41 45.18
C ALA A 21 17.98 10.14 46.24
N GLY A 22 19.19 9.79 45.79
CA GLY A 22 20.37 9.70 46.63
C GLY A 22 21.09 11.04 46.73
N CYS A 23 20.95 11.74 47.86
CA CYS A 23 21.82 12.86 48.22
C CYS A 23 23.24 12.34 48.52
N GLY A 24 24.18 12.62 47.62
CA GLY A 24 25.61 12.38 47.81
C GLY A 24 26.43 13.35 46.96
N ALA A 25 27.15 14.25 47.65
CA ALA A 25 28.19 15.19 47.20
C ALA A 25 28.36 15.45 45.69
N GLN A 26 27.95 16.66 45.27
CA GLN A 26 28.37 17.34 44.05
C GLN A 26 29.90 17.36 43.91
N LYS A 27 30.41 16.80 42.81
CA LYS A 27 31.57 17.33 42.08
C LYS A 27 31.51 16.83 40.63
N ASN A 28 31.34 17.79 39.72
CA ASN A 28 31.29 17.70 38.26
C ASN A 28 30.03 17.06 37.65
N ALA A 29 28.88 17.71 37.85
CA ALA A 29 27.81 17.61 36.86
C ALA A 29 28.26 18.37 35.60
N GLU A 30 28.83 17.66 34.63
CA GLU A 30 28.86 18.17 33.25
C GLU A 30 27.40 18.38 32.83
N ASN A 31 26.93 19.61 32.95
CA ASN A 31 25.59 19.98 32.54
C ASN A 31 25.56 19.96 31.01
N SER A 32 24.96 18.92 30.43
CA SER A 32 24.66 18.90 28.99
C SER A 32 23.99 20.20 28.56
N SER A 33 24.33 20.71 27.38
CA SER A 33 23.77 21.97 26.88
C SER A 33 22.24 21.93 26.78
N ASP A 34 21.61 23.10 26.72
CA ASP A 34 20.16 23.19 26.51
C ASP A 34 19.76 22.60 25.14
N LYS A 35 20.63 22.68 24.12
CA LYS A 35 20.46 21.99 22.85
C LYS A 35 20.37 20.47 23.05
N THR A 36 21.30 19.88 23.79
CA THR A 36 21.29 18.43 24.08
C THR A 36 20.04 18.02 24.87
N LYS A 37 19.58 18.84 25.82
CA LYS A 37 18.32 18.58 26.54
C LYS A 37 17.10 18.61 25.60
N GLN A 38 17.03 19.58 24.70
CA GLN A 38 15.95 19.69 23.70
C GLN A 38 15.95 18.48 22.76
N LEU A 39 17.12 18.07 22.25
CA LEU A 39 17.25 16.89 21.39
C LEU A 39 16.80 15.60 22.09
N LYS A 40 17.14 15.43 23.38
CA LYS A 40 16.66 14.30 24.18
C LYS A 40 15.15 14.33 24.37
N ALA A 41 14.56 15.51 24.59
CA ALA A 41 13.12 15.67 24.72
C ALA A 41 12.40 15.28 23.42
N GLU A 42 12.88 15.76 22.27
CA GLU A 42 12.33 15.36 20.96
C GLU A 42 12.51 13.86 20.70
N TYR A 43 13.56 13.23 21.21
CA TYR A 43 13.76 11.78 21.07
C TYR A 43 12.75 10.99 21.89
N ILE A 44 12.48 11.42 23.12
CA ILE A 44 11.44 10.82 23.94
C ILE A 44 10.07 10.97 23.26
N ASN A 45 9.79 12.16 22.69
CA ASN A 45 8.57 12.38 21.91
C ASN A 45 8.50 11.43 20.71
N PHE A 46 9.56 11.36 19.89
CA PHE A 46 9.65 10.43 18.77
C PHE A 46 9.36 9.00 19.19
N LYS A 47 10.02 8.51 20.24
CA LYS A 47 9.87 7.15 20.75
C LYS A 47 8.42 6.86 21.14
N ASN A 48 7.78 7.77 21.89
CA ASN A 48 6.40 7.59 22.31
C ASN A 48 5.42 7.58 21.13
N GLU A 49 5.59 8.50 20.16
CA GLU A 49 4.76 8.55 18.95
C GLU A 49 4.98 7.32 18.06
N TRP A 50 6.23 6.87 17.91
CA TRP A 50 6.58 5.65 17.19
C TRP A 50 5.98 4.41 17.85
N ASP A 51 6.12 4.26 19.16
CA ASP A 51 5.54 3.13 19.89
C ASP A 51 4.02 3.14 19.76
N SER A 52 3.36 4.31 19.83
CA SER A 52 1.92 4.42 19.63
C SER A 52 1.50 4.04 18.19
N PHE A 53 2.21 4.56 17.19
CA PHE A 53 1.93 4.33 15.78
C PHE A 53 2.18 2.88 15.37
N SER A 54 3.35 2.33 15.69
CA SER A 54 3.75 0.96 15.33
C SER A 54 2.86 -0.10 15.99
N ASN A 55 2.38 0.15 17.21
CA ASN A 55 1.41 -0.75 17.85
C ASN A 55 0.07 -0.85 17.08
N LYS A 56 -0.34 0.21 16.37
CA LYS A 56 -1.53 0.19 15.50
C LYS A 56 -1.31 -0.51 14.17
N LEU A 57 -0.07 -0.67 13.72
CA LEU A 57 0.23 -1.48 12.54
C LEU A 57 0.10 -2.98 12.81
N THR A 58 -0.04 -3.36 14.09
CA THR A 58 -0.33 -4.71 14.59
C THR A 58 0.76 -5.75 14.33
N GLN A 59 0.57 -6.98 14.83
CA GLN A 59 1.60 -8.02 14.86
C GLN A 59 1.55 -9.01 13.68
N SER A 60 0.47 -9.00 12.90
CA SER A 60 0.27 -9.90 11.76
C SER A 60 -0.50 -9.18 10.66
N ARG A 61 -0.34 -9.64 9.42
CA ARG A 61 -1.13 -9.16 8.29
C ARG A 61 -2.64 -9.18 8.57
N GLN A 62 -3.14 -10.24 9.22
CA GLN A 62 -4.56 -10.35 9.53
C GLN A 62 -5.01 -9.28 10.53
N ASP A 63 -4.21 -9.03 11.57
CA ASP A 63 -4.53 -8.00 12.56
C ASP A 63 -4.49 -6.60 11.93
N PHE A 64 -3.59 -6.36 10.98
CA PHE A 64 -3.47 -5.10 10.27
C PHE A 64 -4.76 -4.81 9.51
N PHE A 65 -5.24 -5.78 8.72
CA PHE A 65 -6.49 -5.65 7.99
C PHE A 65 -7.73 -5.61 8.90
N ASN A 66 -7.71 -6.27 10.05
CA ASN A 66 -8.78 -6.12 11.04
C ASN A 66 -8.82 -4.71 11.65
N GLN A 67 -7.65 -4.10 11.86
CA GLN A 67 -7.52 -2.75 12.41
C GLN A 67 -7.87 -1.66 11.38
N TYR A 68 -7.53 -1.90 10.12
CA TYR A 68 -7.82 -1.02 8.98
C TYR A 68 -8.89 -1.67 8.10
N SER A 69 -10.11 -1.68 8.66
CA SER A 69 -11.24 -2.43 8.11
C SER A 69 -11.67 -1.97 6.72
N LYS A 70 -11.47 -0.70 6.35
CA LYS A 70 -11.87 -0.19 5.03
C LYS A 70 -10.91 -0.65 3.95
N ILE A 71 -9.62 -0.64 4.25
CA ILE A 71 -8.61 -1.25 3.38
C ILE A 71 -8.88 -2.76 3.23
N ASN A 72 -9.26 -3.45 4.30
CA ASN A 72 -9.64 -4.86 4.23
C ASN A 72 -10.90 -5.11 3.41
N ASP A 73 -11.94 -4.30 3.58
CA ASP A 73 -13.18 -4.38 2.81
C ASP A 73 -12.87 -4.25 1.32
N PHE A 74 -12.03 -3.29 0.92
CA PHE A 74 -11.52 -3.18 -0.44
C PHE A 74 -10.84 -4.47 -0.93
N VAL A 75 -9.83 -4.96 -0.20
CA VAL A 75 -9.07 -6.17 -0.56
C VAL A 75 -9.97 -7.39 -0.76
N VAL A 76 -10.88 -7.64 0.19
CA VAL A 76 -11.77 -8.81 0.16
C VAL A 76 -12.77 -8.69 -0.98
N ASN A 77 -13.49 -7.58 -1.08
CA ASN A 77 -14.56 -7.43 -2.06
C ASN A 77 -14.03 -7.39 -3.50
N LEU A 78 -12.85 -6.79 -3.73
CA LEU A 78 -12.23 -6.79 -5.05
C LEU A 78 -11.79 -8.20 -5.49
N LYS A 79 -11.20 -8.99 -4.57
CA LYS A 79 -10.82 -10.39 -4.84
C LYS A 79 -12.06 -11.25 -5.10
N GLU A 80 -13.11 -11.10 -4.30
CA GLU A 80 -14.37 -11.81 -4.47
C GLU A 80 -15.02 -11.48 -5.82
N PHE A 81 -15.13 -10.19 -6.15
CA PHE A 81 -15.63 -9.73 -7.44
C PHE A 81 -14.82 -10.30 -8.61
N SER A 82 -13.49 -10.19 -8.55
CA SER A 82 -12.61 -10.69 -9.60
C SER A 82 -12.75 -12.20 -9.81
N ASN A 83 -12.85 -12.97 -8.72
CA ASN A 83 -13.00 -14.42 -8.79
C ASN A 83 -14.38 -14.86 -9.29
N ASP A 84 -15.45 -14.19 -8.84
CA ASP A 84 -16.82 -14.42 -9.33
C ASP A 84 -16.92 -14.19 -10.85
N VAL A 85 -16.33 -13.09 -11.33
CA VAL A 85 -16.30 -12.77 -12.76
C VAL A 85 -15.51 -13.80 -13.57
N LYS A 86 -14.33 -14.23 -13.08
CA LYS A 86 -13.50 -15.28 -13.70
C LYS A 86 -14.21 -16.64 -13.78
N GLU A 87 -14.91 -17.04 -12.71
CA GLU A 87 -15.67 -18.29 -12.68
C GLU A 87 -16.82 -18.27 -13.69
N LYS A 88 -17.55 -17.15 -13.78
CA LYS A 88 -18.67 -16.99 -14.71
C LYS A 88 -18.24 -16.95 -16.17
N ASP A 89 -17.09 -16.36 -16.49
CA ASP A 89 -16.54 -16.42 -17.84
C ASP A 89 -16.17 -17.86 -18.26
N SER A 90 -15.47 -18.57 -17.37
CA SER A 90 -15.08 -19.97 -17.59
C SER A 90 -16.27 -20.87 -17.94
N ASN A 91 -17.44 -20.57 -17.38
CA ASN A 91 -18.70 -21.28 -17.63
C ASN A 91 -19.42 -20.85 -18.92
N LYS A 92 -19.21 -19.62 -19.42
CA LYS A 92 -19.89 -19.09 -20.61
C LYS A 92 -19.09 -19.21 -21.91
N ASN A 93 -17.78 -19.52 -21.84
CA ASN A 93 -16.88 -19.74 -22.97
C ASN A 93 -16.95 -18.59 -23.99
N LEU A 94 -16.73 -17.35 -23.54
CA LEU A 94 -16.86 -16.12 -24.32
C LEU A 94 -15.73 -15.91 -25.35
N LYS A 95 -15.11 -16.97 -25.88
CA LYS A 95 -13.98 -16.92 -26.80
C LYS A 95 -14.35 -16.23 -28.13
N ALA A 96 -13.98 -14.96 -28.30
CA ALA A 96 -14.30 -14.18 -29.50
C ALA A 96 -13.63 -14.68 -30.78
N ASP A 97 -12.55 -15.46 -30.67
CA ASP A 97 -11.79 -16.02 -31.79
C ASP A 97 -12.58 -16.94 -32.72
N ALA A 98 -13.63 -17.58 -32.20
CA ALA A 98 -14.55 -18.38 -33.02
C ALA A 98 -15.49 -17.49 -33.86
N PHE A 99 -15.71 -16.24 -33.45
CA PHE A 99 -16.74 -15.34 -33.98
C PHE A 99 -16.17 -14.24 -34.89
N LEU A 100 -15.00 -13.69 -34.55
CA LEU A 100 -14.29 -12.68 -35.35
C LEU A 100 -13.78 -13.20 -36.70
N LYS A 101 -13.78 -14.52 -36.92
CA LYS A 101 -13.37 -15.17 -38.18
C LYS A 101 -14.42 -15.05 -39.30
N ASN A 102 -15.65 -14.59 -39.02
CA ASN A 102 -16.67 -14.34 -40.04
C ASN A 102 -16.60 -12.88 -40.55
N GLY A 103 -15.74 -12.65 -41.55
CA GLY A 103 -15.37 -11.31 -42.03
C GLY A 103 -16.48 -10.42 -42.62
N LYS A 104 -17.67 -10.96 -42.98
CA LYS A 104 -18.77 -10.17 -43.56
C LYS A 104 -19.44 -9.20 -42.58
N GLN A 105 -19.32 -9.40 -41.26
CA GLN A 105 -20.01 -8.57 -40.27
C GLN A 105 -19.15 -7.42 -39.71
N LYS A 106 -17.85 -7.39 -40.04
CA LYS A 106 -16.93 -6.32 -39.59
C LYS A 106 -17.07 -5.01 -40.38
N GLU A 107 -17.51 -5.07 -41.63
CA GLU A 107 -17.55 -3.89 -42.53
C GLU A 107 -18.61 -2.85 -42.13
N ASP A 108 -19.70 -3.28 -41.50
CA ASP A 108 -20.81 -2.42 -41.05
C ASP A 108 -20.72 -2.04 -39.55
N ALA A 109 -19.66 -2.47 -38.86
CA ALA A 109 -19.50 -2.27 -37.42
C ALA A 109 -19.11 -0.83 -37.06
N ASN A 110 -19.60 -0.36 -35.91
CA ASN A 110 -19.06 0.83 -35.27
C ASN A 110 -17.59 0.52 -34.91
N LYS A 111 -16.65 1.23 -35.55
CA LYS A 111 -15.21 0.97 -35.44
C LYS A 111 -14.67 1.04 -34.01
N GLU A 112 -15.17 1.99 -33.23
CA GLU A 112 -14.76 2.21 -31.84
C GLU A 112 -15.25 1.07 -30.94
N ALA A 113 -16.52 0.70 -31.09
CA ALA A 113 -17.11 -0.43 -30.38
C ALA A 113 -16.48 -1.77 -30.80
N LEU A 114 -16.12 -1.94 -32.08
CA LEU A 114 -15.40 -3.11 -32.55
C LEU A 114 -13.99 -3.18 -31.93
N LYS A 115 -13.30 -2.04 -31.82
CA LYS A 115 -11.98 -1.96 -31.15
C LYS A 115 -12.08 -2.37 -29.68
N VAL A 116 -12.97 -1.74 -28.91
CA VAL A 116 -13.19 -2.08 -27.48
C VAL A 116 -13.56 -3.56 -27.32
N PHE A 117 -14.43 -4.06 -28.20
CA PHE A 117 -14.80 -5.46 -28.21
C PHE A 117 -13.60 -6.39 -28.46
N GLU A 118 -12.79 -6.08 -29.48
CA GLU A 118 -11.63 -6.88 -29.84
C GLU A 118 -10.58 -6.90 -28.72
N GLU A 119 -10.37 -5.77 -28.05
CA GLU A 119 -9.48 -5.65 -26.89
C GLU A 119 -9.94 -6.54 -25.73
N TRP A 120 -11.22 -6.44 -25.35
CA TRP A 120 -11.75 -7.15 -24.18
C TRP A 120 -11.90 -8.67 -24.40
N PHE A 121 -12.29 -9.13 -25.58
CA PHE A 121 -12.76 -10.51 -25.77
C PHE A 121 -11.95 -11.37 -26.76
N SER A 122 -11.01 -10.81 -27.54
CA SER A 122 -10.21 -11.59 -28.50
C SER A 122 -9.01 -12.25 -27.85
N GLU A 123 -8.76 -13.53 -28.16
CA GLU A 123 -7.57 -14.23 -27.71
C GLU A 123 -6.38 -13.82 -28.60
N GLY A 124 -5.71 -12.73 -28.21
CA GLY A 124 -4.39 -12.41 -28.77
C GLY A 124 -3.31 -13.41 -28.30
N LYS A 125 -2.06 -13.22 -28.75
CA LYS A 125 -0.89 -13.99 -28.26
C LYS A 125 -0.66 -13.91 -26.73
N LYS A 126 -1.36 -13.00 -26.04
CA LYS A 126 -1.27 -12.74 -24.59
C LYS A 126 -2.59 -13.04 -23.82
N GLY A 127 -3.58 -13.69 -24.44
CA GLY A 127 -4.92 -13.85 -23.85
C GLY A 127 -5.82 -12.62 -24.07
N THR A 128 -7.03 -12.63 -23.49
CA THR A 128 -8.00 -11.52 -23.56
C THR A 128 -7.67 -10.43 -22.53
N LYS A 129 -7.91 -9.14 -22.84
CA LYS A 129 -7.78 -8.05 -21.83
C LYS A 129 -8.65 -8.36 -20.61
N PHE A 130 -9.82 -8.97 -20.83
CA PHE A 130 -10.71 -9.45 -19.77
C PHE A 130 -10.02 -10.35 -18.73
N LEU A 131 -9.41 -11.48 -19.13
CA LEU A 131 -8.79 -12.39 -18.16
C LEU A 131 -7.54 -11.79 -17.53
N ASN A 132 -6.76 -11.05 -18.31
CA ASN A 132 -5.54 -10.41 -17.83
C ASN A 132 -5.86 -9.35 -16.77
N PHE A 133 -6.92 -8.56 -16.98
CA PHE A 133 -7.43 -7.59 -16.03
C PHE A 133 -7.69 -8.20 -14.65
N PHE A 134 -8.57 -9.21 -14.55
CA PHE A 134 -8.95 -9.77 -13.26
C PHE A 134 -7.85 -10.62 -12.61
N ASN A 135 -6.87 -11.07 -13.39
CA ASN A 135 -5.68 -11.72 -12.85
C ASN A 135 -4.70 -10.69 -12.31
N ASN A 136 -4.51 -9.58 -13.02
CA ASN A 136 -3.65 -8.48 -12.60
C ASN A 136 -4.19 -7.81 -11.34
N SER A 137 -5.47 -7.44 -11.29
CA SER A 137 -6.10 -6.84 -10.10
C SER A 137 -5.87 -7.69 -8.84
N VAL A 138 -6.05 -9.00 -8.93
CA VAL A 138 -5.79 -9.92 -7.81
C VAL A 138 -4.29 -10.03 -7.50
N ALA A 139 -3.44 -10.14 -8.53
CA ALA A 139 -2.00 -10.26 -8.34
C ALA A 139 -1.40 -9.02 -7.66
N ILE A 140 -1.85 -7.81 -8.02
CA ILE A 140 -1.46 -6.54 -7.40
C ILE A 140 -1.79 -6.55 -5.90
N ILE A 141 -3.00 -7.00 -5.54
CA ILE A 141 -3.41 -7.08 -4.14
C ILE A 141 -2.61 -8.14 -3.38
N GLU A 142 -2.36 -9.31 -3.98
CA GLU A 142 -1.57 -10.38 -3.35
C GLU A 142 -0.10 -9.97 -3.15
N ASP A 143 0.46 -9.25 -4.12
CA ASP A 143 1.80 -8.67 -4.00
C ASP A 143 1.83 -7.61 -2.89
N ALA A 144 0.84 -6.71 -2.86
CA ALA A 144 0.69 -5.72 -1.81
C ALA A 144 0.61 -6.35 -0.41
N GLU A 145 -0.23 -7.38 -0.24
CA GLU A 145 -0.34 -8.15 1.00
C GLU A 145 1.00 -8.77 1.44
N THR A 146 1.77 -9.30 0.49
CA THR A 146 3.08 -9.93 0.73
C THR A 146 4.12 -8.90 1.17
N GLN A 147 4.14 -7.74 0.51
CA GLN A 147 5.04 -6.66 0.86
C GLN A 147 4.68 -6.01 2.19
N ILE A 148 3.38 -5.83 2.49
CA ILE A 148 2.90 -5.37 3.79
C ILE A 148 3.37 -6.31 4.89
N ASP A 149 3.15 -7.63 4.76
CA ASP A 149 3.60 -8.61 5.75
C ASP A 149 5.11 -8.54 5.99
N THR A 150 5.89 -8.42 4.90
CA THR A 150 7.35 -8.27 4.97
C THR A 150 7.76 -7.04 5.78
N ASN A 151 7.09 -5.91 5.61
CA ASN A 151 7.41 -4.68 6.34
C ASN A 151 6.91 -4.68 7.79
N LEU A 152 5.74 -5.27 8.06
CA LEU A 152 5.27 -5.47 9.43
C LEU A 152 6.27 -6.28 10.26
N VAL A 153 6.90 -7.30 9.65
CA VAL A 153 7.99 -8.04 10.30
C VAL A 153 9.20 -7.16 10.61
N LYS A 154 9.63 -6.29 9.67
CA LYS A 154 10.75 -5.36 9.89
C LYS A 154 10.46 -4.32 10.98
N ILE A 155 9.23 -3.82 11.04
CA ILE A 155 8.77 -2.86 12.06
C ILE A 155 8.80 -3.53 13.43
N LYS A 156 8.29 -4.76 13.52
CA LYS A 156 8.23 -5.55 14.76
C LYS A 156 9.61 -5.82 15.35
N THR A 157 10.61 -6.07 14.52
CA THR A 157 11.98 -6.28 15.01
C THR A 157 12.66 -4.98 15.41
N ASN A 158 11.93 -3.85 15.44
CA ASN A 158 12.44 -2.51 15.70
C ASN A 158 13.73 -2.30 14.93
N GLY A 159 13.65 -2.47 13.59
CA GLY A 159 14.77 -2.59 12.64
C GLY A 159 16.06 -1.90 13.08
N THR A 160 17.20 -2.51 12.78
CA THR A 160 18.51 -2.18 13.38
C THR A 160 18.76 -0.68 13.55
N GLU A 161 18.32 0.16 12.62
CA GLU A 161 18.37 1.62 12.66
C GLU A 161 17.66 2.25 13.87
N LEU A 162 16.43 1.82 14.21
CA LEU A 162 15.68 2.31 15.38
C LEU A 162 16.33 1.86 16.69
N THR A 163 16.83 0.62 16.74
CA THR A 163 17.53 0.09 17.91
C THR A 163 18.86 0.81 18.13
N GLU A 164 19.63 1.07 17.07
CA GLU A 164 20.86 1.87 17.11
C GLU A 164 20.57 3.30 17.58
N PHE A 165 19.47 3.90 17.13
CA PHE A 165 19.07 5.23 17.55
C PHE A 165 18.69 5.30 19.03
N SER A 166 17.99 4.29 19.53
CA SER A 166 17.70 4.16 20.96
C SER A 166 18.98 4.04 21.78
N THR A 167 19.90 3.17 21.33
CA THR A 167 21.19 2.95 22.00
C THR A 167 22.03 4.23 22.00
N PHE A 168 22.01 5.01 20.92
CA PHE A 168 22.68 6.31 20.85
C PHE A 168 22.17 7.25 21.96
N PHE A 169 20.86 7.37 22.15
CA PHE A 169 20.29 8.23 23.20
C PHE A 169 20.49 7.69 24.63
N GLU A 170 20.43 6.38 24.83
CA GLU A 170 20.63 5.73 26.12
C GLU A 170 22.09 5.85 26.63
N THR A 171 23.06 5.82 25.71
CA THR A 171 24.50 5.86 26.07
C THR A 171 25.04 7.28 26.31
N LEU A 172 24.25 8.32 25.99
CA LEU A 172 24.69 9.72 26.11
C LEU A 172 24.79 10.20 27.56
N ASN A 173 24.07 9.63 28.54
CA ASN A 173 24.07 10.11 29.94
C ASN A 173 23.99 11.65 30.04
N ASN A 174 24.99 12.32 30.62
CA ASN A 174 25.10 13.79 30.70
C ASN A 174 26.02 14.40 29.63
N LYS A 175 26.49 13.60 28.67
CA LYS A 175 27.40 14.07 27.61
C LYS A 175 26.66 14.92 26.58
N GLU A 176 27.42 15.81 25.96
CA GLU A 176 26.98 16.60 24.81
C GLU A 176 26.77 15.71 23.58
N ILE A 177 25.71 15.98 22.83
CA ILE A 177 25.45 15.30 21.56
C ILE A 177 26.42 15.80 20.49
N ASN A 178 27.06 14.87 19.80
CA ASN A 178 27.80 15.18 18.57
C ASN A 178 26.81 15.31 17.41
N ASP A 179 26.77 16.49 16.79
CA ASP A 179 25.87 16.82 15.68
C ASP A 179 26.02 15.86 14.48
N SER A 180 27.26 15.49 14.14
CA SER A 180 27.52 14.59 13.00
C SER A 180 27.06 13.16 13.26
N ASP A 181 27.20 12.69 14.51
CA ASP A 181 26.70 11.37 14.90
C ASP A 181 25.18 11.35 14.93
N LEU A 182 24.55 12.40 15.48
CA LEU A 182 23.09 12.51 15.48
C LEU A 182 22.54 12.62 14.05
N GLN A 183 23.15 13.44 13.19
CA GLN A 183 22.79 13.54 11.77
C GLN A 183 22.85 12.18 11.07
N ARG A 184 23.92 11.40 11.29
CA ARG A 184 24.05 10.06 10.71
C ARG A 184 22.94 9.12 11.17
N ASN A 185 22.59 9.16 12.47
CA ASN A 185 21.51 8.33 13.00
C ASN A 185 20.14 8.76 12.48
N LEU A 186 19.87 10.07 12.39
CA LEU A 186 18.62 10.59 11.83
C LEU A 186 18.41 10.14 10.38
N LYS A 187 19.47 10.15 9.55
CA LYS A 187 19.43 9.63 8.18
C LYS A 187 19.06 8.15 8.12
N LYS A 188 19.68 7.33 8.97
CA LYS A 188 19.39 5.89 9.05
C LYS A 188 17.93 5.64 9.44
N VAL A 189 17.46 6.31 10.49
CA VAL A 189 16.08 6.20 10.95
C VAL A 189 15.11 6.64 9.86
N TYR A 190 15.35 7.78 9.21
CA TYR A 190 14.52 8.22 8.10
C TYR A 190 14.53 7.21 6.95
N SER A 191 15.69 6.73 6.51
CA SER A 191 15.79 5.74 5.44
C SER A 191 15.01 4.47 5.77
N PHE A 192 15.07 3.99 7.02
CA PHE A 192 14.28 2.85 7.47
C PHE A 192 12.78 3.15 7.38
N LEU A 193 12.33 4.29 7.93
CA LEU A 193 10.91 4.66 7.93
C LEU A 193 10.38 4.92 6.51
N ALA A 194 11.17 5.53 5.63
CA ALA A 194 10.82 5.79 4.24
C ALA A 194 10.71 4.49 3.42
N THR A 195 11.55 3.49 3.72
CA THR A 195 11.53 2.20 2.99
C THR A 195 10.52 1.20 3.55
N THR A 196 9.95 1.45 4.72
CA THR A 196 9.03 0.50 5.38
C THR A 196 7.62 1.05 5.58
N ILE A 197 7.47 2.34 5.89
CA ILE A 197 6.18 2.96 6.22
C ILE A 197 5.68 3.83 5.07
N PHE A 198 6.41 4.90 4.76
CA PHE A 198 5.97 5.87 3.77
C PHE A 198 7.14 6.68 3.20
N ASP A 199 7.31 6.59 1.88
CA ASP A 199 8.19 7.45 1.11
C ASP A 199 7.38 8.59 0.50
N LYS A 200 7.59 9.81 1.00
CA LYS A 200 6.91 11.00 0.51
C LYS A 200 7.52 11.52 -0.80
N ASP A 201 8.80 11.26 -1.03
CA ASP A 201 9.51 11.77 -2.22
C ASP A 201 9.29 10.88 -3.43
N GLU A 202 8.76 9.68 -3.21
CA GLU A 202 8.20 8.90 -4.29
C GLU A 202 6.96 9.61 -4.85
N LYS A 203 7.16 10.21 -6.01
CA LYS A 203 6.05 10.65 -6.84
C LYS A 203 5.42 9.42 -7.47
N HIS A 204 4.12 9.27 -7.29
CA HIS A 204 3.29 8.65 -8.30
C HIS A 204 3.28 9.58 -9.52
N ASP A 205 4.36 9.58 -10.31
CA ASP A 205 4.37 10.21 -11.62
C ASP A 205 3.56 9.31 -12.60
N HIS A 206 2.26 9.15 -12.30
CA HIS A 206 1.24 8.82 -13.30
C HIS A 206 0.59 10.15 -13.70
N ALA A 207 1.42 11.07 -14.19
CA ALA A 207 0.92 12.29 -14.78
C ALA A 207 0.05 11.89 -15.99
N HIS A 208 -1.23 12.25 -15.94
CA HIS A 208 -2.14 12.24 -17.08
C HIS A 208 -1.42 12.65 -18.36
N GLY A 209 -1.28 11.71 -19.29
CA GLY A 209 -0.60 11.96 -20.55
C GLY A 209 -0.14 10.69 -21.21
N HIS A 210 -1.04 10.00 -21.91
CA HIS A 210 -1.11 10.16 -23.36
C HIS A 210 -2.13 9.17 -23.92
N HIS A 211 -3.13 9.74 -24.61
CA HIS A 211 -3.85 9.10 -25.70
C HIS A 211 -2.91 8.85 -26.91
N ASP A 212 -1.70 8.34 -26.66
CA ASP A 212 -0.75 8.03 -27.73
C ASP A 212 -0.90 6.54 -28.04
N GLU A 213 -1.61 6.32 -29.15
CA GLU A 213 -1.38 5.31 -30.17
C GLU A 213 -0.22 4.34 -29.90
N ASP A 214 -0.43 3.37 -29.02
CA ASP A 214 -0.05 1.98 -29.17
C ASP A 214 -0.62 1.23 -27.97
N GLY A 215 -1.22 0.05 -28.21
CA GLY A 215 -1.84 -0.80 -27.19
C GLY A 215 -0.86 -1.27 -26.12
N ALA A 216 -0.53 -0.38 -25.19
CA ALA A 216 0.30 -0.61 -24.04
C ALA A 216 -0.42 -1.59 -23.12
N ASN A 217 -0.09 -2.86 -23.35
CA ASN A 217 -0.25 -3.98 -22.46
C ASN A 217 -0.30 -3.56 -20.98
N HIS A 218 -1.48 -3.67 -20.36
CA HIS A 218 -1.56 -4.03 -18.94
C HIS A 218 -1.00 -5.45 -18.68
N GLY A 219 -0.55 -6.18 -19.71
CA GLY A 219 0.35 -7.33 -19.58
C GLY A 219 1.80 -6.96 -19.25
N GLY A 220 1.99 -5.94 -18.40
CA GLY A 220 3.28 -5.52 -17.88
C GLY A 220 3.83 -6.57 -16.93
N ASN A 221 5.12 -6.82 -17.06
CA ASN A 221 5.87 -7.78 -16.27
C ASN A 221 5.74 -7.40 -14.78
N LEU A 222 5.26 -8.29 -13.90
CA LEU A 222 5.26 -8.10 -12.43
C LEU A 222 6.64 -7.67 -11.87
N ASN A 223 7.70 -7.85 -12.66
CA ASN A 223 9.08 -7.47 -12.35
C ASN A 223 9.44 -6.00 -12.65
N GLU A 224 8.54 -5.18 -13.22
CA GLU A 224 8.83 -3.78 -13.59
C GLU A 224 8.20 -2.73 -12.66
N HIS A 225 7.48 -3.15 -11.60
CA HIS A 225 6.99 -2.25 -10.56
C HIS A 225 8.15 -1.79 -9.64
N THR A 226 8.98 -0.86 -10.11
CA THR A 226 9.98 -0.17 -9.29
C THR A 226 9.34 0.93 -8.44
N HIS A 227 8.32 0.57 -7.67
CA HIS A 227 7.65 1.45 -6.72
C HIS A 227 8.23 1.25 -5.31
N SER A 228 8.09 2.23 -4.43
CA SER A 228 8.53 2.16 -3.04
C SER A 228 7.82 0.99 -2.40
N HIS A 229 8.62 0.12 -1.81
CA HIS A 229 8.14 -1.00 -1.03
C HIS A 229 7.65 -0.57 0.35
N ALA A 230 7.23 0.68 0.54
CA ALA A 230 6.72 1.17 1.81
C ALA A 230 5.21 0.91 1.92
N ILE A 231 4.72 0.54 3.11
CA ILE A 231 3.33 0.08 3.32
C ILE A 231 2.31 1.05 2.72
N ILE A 232 2.44 2.36 2.99
CA ILE A 232 1.48 3.35 2.50
C ILE A 232 1.53 3.46 0.96
N ASN A 233 2.73 3.52 0.37
CA ASN A 233 2.90 3.61 -1.08
C ASN A 233 2.33 2.37 -1.79
N ILE A 234 2.59 1.17 -1.26
CA ILE A 234 2.06 -0.10 -1.78
C ILE A 234 0.53 -0.09 -1.82
N ILE A 235 -0.13 0.34 -0.74
CA ILE A 235 -1.58 0.38 -0.68
C ILE A 235 -2.13 1.44 -1.64
N LYS A 236 -1.46 2.61 -1.76
CA LYS A 236 -1.83 3.64 -2.75
C LYS A 236 -1.78 3.09 -4.18
N THR A 237 -0.70 2.41 -4.55
CA THR A 237 -0.58 1.77 -5.88
C THR A 237 -1.72 0.78 -6.10
N ALA A 238 -1.98 -0.10 -5.13
CA ALA A 238 -3.03 -1.09 -5.27
C ALA A 238 -4.43 -0.47 -5.41
N LEU A 239 -4.73 0.61 -4.69
CA LEU A 239 -5.99 1.35 -4.84
C LEU A 239 -6.09 2.00 -6.21
N HIS A 240 -5.06 2.72 -6.63
CA HIS A 240 -5.04 3.46 -7.89
C HIS A 240 -5.13 2.54 -9.12
N GLU A 241 -4.31 1.48 -9.18
CA GLU A 241 -4.36 0.54 -10.31
C GLU A 241 -5.73 -0.18 -10.40
N ASN A 242 -6.42 -0.37 -9.27
CA ASN A 242 -7.76 -0.94 -9.26
C ASN A 242 -8.87 0.09 -9.53
N GLU A 243 -8.64 1.38 -9.26
CA GLU A 243 -9.51 2.47 -9.68
C GLU A 243 -9.51 2.60 -11.21
N GLU A 244 -8.32 2.69 -11.82
CA GLU A 244 -8.16 2.69 -13.29
C GLU A 244 -8.85 1.46 -13.91
N SER A 245 -8.68 0.31 -13.26
CA SER A 245 -9.32 -0.93 -13.67
C SER A 245 -10.87 -0.80 -13.69
N ILE A 246 -11.47 -0.18 -12.67
CA ILE A 246 -12.92 0.03 -12.63
C ILE A 246 -13.36 0.98 -13.76
N GLU A 247 -12.60 2.03 -14.06
CA GLU A 247 -12.88 2.94 -15.18
C GLU A 247 -12.92 2.20 -16.53
N GLU A 248 -12.03 1.23 -16.76
CA GLU A 248 -12.06 0.42 -17.98
C GLU A 248 -13.32 -0.46 -18.07
N ILE A 249 -13.83 -0.96 -16.94
CA ILE A 249 -15.10 -1.70 -16.90
C ILE A 249 -16.26 -0.76 -17.24
N GLU A 250 -16.25 0.48 -16.73
CA GLU A 250 -17.28 1.47 -17.06
C GLU A 250 -17.26 1.84 -18.55
N GLU A 251 -16.07 1.99 -19.14
CA GLU A 251 -15.92 2.16 -20.58
C GLU A 251 -16.56 0.99 -21.33
N LEU A 252 -16.21 -0.25 -21.00
CA LEU A 252 -16.80 -1.46 -21.61
C LEU A 252 -18.34 -1.45 -21.53
N LYS A 253 -18.90 -1.10 -20.37
CA LYS A 253 -20.35 -1.00 -20.16
C LYS A 253 -20.99 0.02 -21.10
N SER A 254 -20.34 1.17 -21.32
CA SER A 254 -20.86 2.22 -22.20
C SER A 254 -20.98 1.78 -23.67
N PHE A 255 -20.19 0.77 -24.07
CA PHE A 255 -20.22 0.18 -25.41
C PHE A 255 -21.17 -1.00 -25.55
N LYS A 256 -21.73 -1.52 -24.45
CA LYS A 256 -22.58 -2.72 -24.42
C LYS A 256 -23.63 -2.73 -25.53
N ASP A 257 -24.41 -1.66 -25.65
CA ASP A 257 -25.51 -1.60 -26.63
C ASP A 257 -25.03 -1.36 -28.07
N LYS A 258 -23.81 -0.82 -28.23
CA LYS A 258 -23.17 -0.57 -29.52
C LYS A 258 -22.60 -1.83 -30.15
N PHE A 259 -22.45 -2.93 -29.42
CA PHE A 259 -21.99 -4.22 -29.95
C PHE A 259 -23.04 -4.89 -30.84
N VAL A 260 -23.19 -4.41 -32.09
CA VAL A 260 -24.23 -4.87 -33.06
C VAL A 260 -23.62 -5.61 -34.26
N PHE A 261 -22.51 -6.31 -34.07
CA PHE A 261 -21.64 -6.77 -35.16
C PHE A 261 -21.64 -8.28 -35.39
N PHE A 262 -22.42 -9.05 -34.61
CA PHE A 262 -22.38 -10.52 -34.63
C PHE A 262 -23.78 -11.10 -34.87
N ASN A 263 -23.90 -12.43 -34.95
CA ASN A 263 -25.22 -13.06 -34.87
C ASN A 263 -25.93 -12.69 -33.55
N ASP A 264 -27.27 -12.66 -33.58
CA ASP A 264 -28.09 -12.23 -32.44
C ASP A 264 -27.75 -12.98 -31.14
N THR A 265 -27.42 -14.26 -31.23
CA THR A 265 -27.15 -15.10 -30.05
C THR A 265 -25.85 -14.74 -29.33
N TYR A 266 -24.76 -14.45 -30.05
CA TYR A 266 -23.47 -14.14 -29.42
C TYR A 266 -23.44 -12.72 -28.86
N GLN A 267 -23.99 -11.76 -29.63
CA GLN A 267 -24.25 -10.41 -29.14
C GLN A 267 -25.03 -10.46 -27.82
N GLN A 268 -26.11 -11.24 -27.78
CA GLN A 268 -26.92 -11.34 -26.58
C GLN A 268 -26.12 -11.93 -25.41
N LYS A 269 -25.31 -12.97 -25.62
CA LYS A 269 -24.45 -13.55 -24.56
C LYS A 269 -23.49 -12.54 -23.94
N ILE A 270 -22.87 -11.67 -24.74
CA ILE A 270 -21.96 -10.62 -24.24
C ILE A 270 -22.73 -9.54 -23.50
N LYS A 271 -23.86 -9.08 -24.06
CA LYS A 271 -24.72 -8.09 -23.41
C LYS A 271 -25.24 -8.61 -22.07
N ASP A 272 -25.66 -9.86 -22.02
CA ASP A 272 -26.11 -10.55 -20.81
C ASP A 272 -24.96 -10.67 -19.81
N PHE A 273 -23.77 -11.07 -20.27
CA PHE A 273 -22.59 -11.15 -19.41
C PHE A 273 -22.23 -9.80 -18.77
N ILE A 274 -22.16 -8.71 -19.57
CA ILE A 274 -21.87 -7.37 -19.07
C ILE A 274 -22.97 -6.92 -18.10
N THR A 275 -24.25 -7.16 -18.42
CA THR A 275 -25.38 -6.76 -17.58
C THR A 275 -25.43 -7.52 -16.26
N GLU A 276 -25.13 -8.82 -16.26
CA GLU A 276 -25.16 -9.66 -15.06
C GLU A 276 -23.97 -9.41 -14.12
N ASN A 277 -22.80 -9.11 -14.68
CA ASN A 277 -21.55 -9.04 -13.91
C ASN A 277 -21.11 -7.62 -13.58
N PHE A 278 -21.45 -6.66 -14.42
CA PHE A 278 -21.02 -5.26 -14.28
C PHE A 278 -22.22 -4.33 -14.11
N ASP A 279 -23.23 -4.74 -13.34
CA ASP A 279 -24.34 -3.84 -13.02
C ASP A 279 -23.87 -2.60 -12.23
N ASP A 280 -24.63 -1.51 -12.32
CA ASP A 280 -24.25 -0.21 -11.72
C ASP A 280 -24.06 -0.29 -10.20
N ASN A 281 -24.81 -1.15 -9.51
CA ASN A 281 -24.70 -1.26 -8.06
C ASN A 281 -23.39 -1.95 -7.66
N LYS A 282 -22.97 -2.99 -8.39
CA LYS A 282 -21.69 -3.67 -8.16
C LYS A 282 -20.51 -2.74 -8.37
N ILE A 283 -20.51 -2.01 -9.50
CA ILE A 283 -19.44 -1.07 -9.82
C ILE A 283 -19.37 0.04 -8.78
N GLN A 284 -20.52 0.67 -8.47
CA GLN A 284 -20.58 1.69 -7.42
C GLN A 284 -20.12 1.15 -6.05
N SER A 285 -20.42 -0.10 -5.72
CA SER A 285 -19.95 -0.71 -4.47
C SER A 285 -18.43 -0.83 -4.44
N LEU A 286 -17.79 -1.22 -5.55
CA LEU A 286 -16.34 -1.30 -5.66
C LEU A 286 -15.68 0.08 -5.56
N THR A 287 -16.22 1.07 -6.25
CA THR A 287 -15.77 2.48 -6.15
C THR A 287 -15.85 2.97 -4.71
N ASN A 288 -16.96 2.70 -4.01
CA ASN A 288 -17.11 3.08 -2.61
C ASN A 288 -16.06 2.41 -1.70
N PHE A 289 -15.73 1.14 -1.94
CA PHE A 289 -14.69 0.46 -1.16
C PHE A 289 -13.31 1.10 -1.36
N ILE A 290 -12.97 1.49 -2.60
CA ILE A 290 -11.74 2.23 -2.89
C ILE A 290 -11.73 3.57 -2.14
N GLU A 291 -12.77 4.39 -2.30
CA GLU A 291 -12.82 5.70 -1.64
C GLU A 291 -12.74 5.62 -0.11
N GLU A 292 -13.37 4.61 0.49
CA GLU A 292 -13.32 4.41 1.94
C GLU A 292 -11.92 3.96 2.39
N ALA A 293 -11.27 3.08 1.63
CA ALA A 293 -9.90 2.64 1.89
C ALA A 293 -8.89 3.79 1.73
N GLU A 294 -9.06 4.67 0.74
CA GLU A 294 -8.24 5.88 0.57
C GLU A 294 -8.35 6.82 1.77
N LYS A 295 -9.58 7.09 2.24
CA LYS A 295 -9.81 7.95 3.42
C LYS A 295 -9.14 7.38 4.68
N GLU A 296 -9.21 6.06 4.86
CA GLU A 296 -8.52 5.37 5.95
C GLU A 296 -7.00 5.47 5.78
N LEU A 297 -6.47 5.25 4.58
CA LEU A 297 -5.04 5.35 4.27
C LEU A 297 -4.48 6.76 4.49
N MET A 298 -5.20 7.80 4.07
CA MET A 298 -4.86 9.21 4.33
C MET A 298 -4.72 9.46 5.84
N THR A 299 -5.57 8.84 6.66
CA THR A 299 -5.49 8.96 8.12
C THR A 299 -4.20 8.34 8.66
N ILE A 300 -3.76 7.19 8.10
CA ILE A 300 -2.49 6.53 8.48
C ILE A 300 -1.31 7.41 8.08
N GLU A 301 -1.32 7.94 6.85
CA GLU A 301 -0.30 8.85 6.33
C GLU A 301 -0.16 10.12 7.17
N ASP A 302 -1.29 10.74 7.54
CA ASP A 302 -1.31 11.94 8.37
C ASP A 302 -0.78 11.66 9.78
N GLN A 303 -1.14 10.52 10.38
CA GLN A 303 -0.59 10.12 11.68
C GLN A 303 0.93 9.95 11.59
N PHE A 304 1.42 9.24 10.58
CA PHE A 304 2.86 9.06 10.38
C PHE A 304 3.58 10.40 10.16
N THR A 305 3.09 11.23 9.24
CA THR A 305 3.75 12.47 8.84
C THR A 305 3.72 13.53 9.95
N ASN A 306 2.60 13.65 10.66
CA ASN A 306 2.39 14.74 11.62
C ASN A 306 2.72 14.35 13.07
N GLN A 307 2.76 13.05 13.40
CA GLN A 307 3.08 12.56 14.75
C GLN A 307 4.47 11.95 14.79
N VAL A 308 4.77 10.94 13.96
CA VAL A 308 6.05 10.21 14.00
C VAL A 308 7.20 11.05 13.42
N MET A 309 7.01 11.63 12.23
CA MET A 309 8.08 12.38 11.56
C MET A 309 8.34 13.76 12.16
N LYS A 310 7.37 14.34 12.87
CA LYS A 310 7.47 15.70 13.41
C LYS A 310 8.59 15.87 14.45
N PRO A 311 8.74 15.01 15.47
CA PRO A 311 9.86 15.08 16.40
C PRO A 311 11.23 14.93 15.71
N LEU A 312 11.34 14.07 14.69
CA LEU A 312 12.58 13.94 13.91
C LEU A 312 12.90 15.26 13.17
N LYS A 313 11.90 15.88 12.54
CA LYS A 313 12.04 17.21 11.91
C LYS A 313 12.44 18.29 12.91
N ASN A 314 11.92 18.25 14.13
CA ASN A 314 12.31 19.18 15.18
C ASN A 314 13.79 19.00 15.57
N MET A 315 14.29 17.76 15.65
CA MET A 315 15.72 17.54 15.89
C MET A 315 16.60 18.14 14.80
N VAL A 316 16.23 17.98 13.54
CA VAL A 316 16.95 18.58 12.40
C VAL A 316 17.01 20.11 12.54
N LYS A 317 15.90 20.73 12.94
CA LYS A 317 15.82 22.17 13.21
C LYS A 317 16.71 22.60 14.38
N ILE A 318 16.74 21.85 15.47
CA ILE A 318 17.62 22.11 16.62
C ILE A 318 19.10 22.02 16.21
N LEU A 319 19.43 21.16 15.25
CA LEU A 319 20.76 21.05 14.66
C LEU A 319 21.09 22.18 13.66
N ASN A 320 20.14 23.07 13.35
CA ASN A 320 20.24 24.09 12.28
C ASN A 320 20.59 23.49 10.91
N LEU A 321 20.05 22.29 10.62
CA LEU A 321 20.21 21.62 9.33
C LEU A 321 18.97 21.87 8.46
N ALA A 322 19.14 21.79 7.14
CA ALA A 322 18.02 21.78 6.23
C ALA A 322 17.40 20.37 6.17
N GLU A 323 16.07 20.29 6.07
CA GLU A 323 15.34 19.01 6.09
C GLU A 323 15.78 18.09 4.95
N ASP A 324 16.07 18.63 3.77
CA ASP A 324 16.57 17.91 2.59
C ASP A 324 17.97 17.31 2.78
N GLN A 325 18.76 17.78 3.76
CA GLN A 325 20.05 17.16 4.08
C GLN A 325 19.90 15.83 4.81
N ILE A 326 18.69 15.50 5.28
CA ILE A 326 18.37 14.34 6.14
C ILE A 326 17.25 13.50 5.54
N PHE A 327 16.23 14.14 4.98
CA PHE A 327 14.97 13.55 4.54
C PHE A 327 14.83 13.53 3.02
N THR A 328 15.89 13.11 2.32
CA THR A 328 15.87 12.72 0.91
C THR A 328 16.62 11.40 0.78
N LYS A 329 16.20 10.55 -0.16
CA LYS A 329 16.94 9.33 -0.50
C LYS A 329 18.33 9.61 -1.06
#